data_AF-A0A1F2V842-F1
#
_entry.id   AF-A0A1F2V842-F1
#
_cell.length_a   1.000
_cell.length_b   1.000
_cell.length_c   1.000
_cell.angle_alpha   90.00
_cell.angle_beta   90.00
_cell.angle_gamma   90.00
#
_symmetry.space_group_name_H-M   'P 1'
#
loop_
_entity.id
_entity.type
_entity.pdbx_description
1 polymer ?
#
loop_
_entity_poly.entity_id
_entity_poly.type
_entity_poly.pdbx_seq_one_letter_code
_entity_poly.pdbx_strand_id
1 'polypeptide(L)'
;MVQYFGARRLQRRTDFPLLAPLLDITVALDPQLLVAYKFGAIFLSAPSSYGAAEPQKAIALLRRGIQANPEEWRLWHDLGFIYYWDLKDYRAASEAYREGSRHPDAAPWMQVMAAVIEEKGGNRETSRFLWTEIHNSAEDETIRKNASMHLETLRALDDIEELERLAGRFRERAGRWPQSLQEMIAAGLLQGIPADPQKYPYQLQSDGRITLHPNSEVKLDYGPSPEAR
;
A
#
# COMPACT_ATOMS: atom_id res chain seq x y z
N MET A 1 21.32 2.42 12.46
CA MET A 1 19.99 2.36 11.80
C MET A 1 18.85 2.38 12.82
N VAL A 2 18.62 1.29 13.57
CA VAL A 2 17.52 1.19 14.57
C VAL A 2 17.56 2.33 15.61
N GLN A 3 18.74 2.65 16.16
CA GLN A 3 18.88 3.76 17.13
C GLN A 3 18.66 5.16 16.52
N TYR A 4 19.02 5.38 15.24
CA TYR A 4 18.81 6.67 14.58
C TYR A 4 17.33 6.91 14.28
N PHE A 5 16.62 5.87 13.81
CA PHE A 5 15.17 5.91 13.65
C PHE A 5 14.44 6.06 14.99
N GLY A 6 14.84 5.29 16.01
CA GLY A 6 14.27 5.38 17.35
C GLY A 6 14.41 6.78 17.95
N ALA A 7 15.60 7.37 17.85
CA ALA A 7 15.88 8.71 18.36
C ALA A 7 15.12 9.82 17.60
N ARG A 8 14.99 9.74 16.27
CA ARG A 8 14.28 10.76 15.48
C ARG A 8 12.76 10.67 15.59
N ARG A 9 12.20 9.47 15.72
CA ARG A 9 10.77 9.26 15.96
C ARG A 9 10.34 9.82 17.32
N LEU A 10 11.19 9.69 18.35
CA LEU A 10 11.01 10.35 19.65
C LEU A 10 11.04 11.89 19.55
N GLN A 11 11.76 12.44 18.56
CA GLN A 11 11.89 13.89 18.33
C GLN A 11 10.88 14.46 17.31
N ARG A 12 9.92 13.65 16.81
CA ARG A 12 8.92 14.03 15.79
C ARG A 12 9.52 14.64 14.52
N ARG A 13 10.77 14.30 14.18
CA ARG A 13 11.40 14.74 12.93
C ARG A 13 11.06 13.78 11.80
N THR A 14 10.61 14.35 10.68
CA THR A 14 10.17 13.66 9.46
C THR A 14 11.23 13.67 8.36
N ASP A 15 12.33 14.40 8.56
CA ASP A 15 13.50 14.35 7.66
C ASP A 15 14.39 13.15 8.03
N PHE A 16 14.91 12.43 7.04
CA PHE A 16 15.88 11.34 7.23
C PHE A 16 17.11 11.45 6.30
N PRO A 17 17.80 12.60 6.18
CA PRO A 17 18.92 12.80 5.26
C PRO A 17 20.09 11.82 5.42
N LEU A 18 20.31 11.26 6.63
CA LEU A 18 21.39 10.29 6.85
C LEU A 18 20.97 8.84 6.60
N LEU A 19 19.71 8.57 6.29
CA LEU A 19 19.22 7.22 6.07
C LEU A 19 19.96 6.53 4.93
N ALA A 20 19.97 7.16 3.75
CA ALA A 20 20.66 6.62 2.59
C ALA A 20 22.18 6.43 2.84
N PRO A 21 22.93 7.44 3.31
CA PRO A 21 24.36 7.25 3.63
C PRO A 21 24.64 6.14 4.64
N LEU A 22 23.81 5.99 5.68
CA LEU A 22 23.99 4.93 6.67
C LEU A 22 23.69 3.55 6.09
N LEU A 23 22.66 3.44 5.24
CA LEU A 23 22.37 2.21 4.51
C LEU A 23 23.51 1.84 3.58
N ASP A 24 24.06 2.82 2.84
CA ASP A 24 25.19 2.61 1.94
C ASP A 24 26.41 2.03 2.65
N ILE A 25 26.76 2.57 3.82
CA ILE A 25 27.84 2.03 4.66
C ILE A 25 27.49 0.63 5.14
N THR A 26 26.26 0.42 5.63
CA THR A 26 25.80 -0.86 6.18
C THR A 26 25.93 -1.98 5.15
N VAL A 27 25.41 -1.77 3.93
CA VAL A 27 25.43 -2.79 2.87
C VAL A 27 26.79 -2.89 2.17
N ALA A 28 27.67 -1.90 2.33
CA ALA A 28 29.06 -2.02 1.91
C ALA A 28 29.87 -2.90 2.87
N LEU A 29 29.56 -2.84 4.18
CA LEU A 29 30.19 -3.67 5.20
C LEU A 29 29.71 -5.13 5.15
N ASP A 30 28.40 -5.34 4.95
CA ASP A 30 27.82 -6.67 4.80
C ASP A 30 26.82 -6.69 3.61
N PRO A 31 27.29 -7.05 2.41
CA PRO A 31 26.44 -7.13 1.21
C PRO A 31 25.39 -8.24 1.26
N GLN A 32 25.50 -9.21 2.19
CA GLN A 32 24.52 -10.29 2.34
C GLN A 32 23.43 -9.95 3.36
N LEU A 33 23.50 -8.77 3.99
CA LEU A 33 22.55 -8.33 5.02
C LEU A 33 21.20 -7.93 4.41
N LEU A 34 20.39 -8.95 4.05
CA LEU A 34 19.09 -8.77 3.38
C LEU A 34 18.16 -7.78 4.09
N VAL A 35 18.16 -7.79 5.44
CA VAL A 35 17.36 -6.88 6.25
C VAL A 35 17.66 -5.40 5.93
N ALA A 36 18.92 -5.05 5.64
CA ALA A 36 19.28 -3.67 5.32
C ALA A 36 18.68 -3.23 3.97
N TYR A 37 18.62 -4.12 2.98
CA TYR A 37 18.00 -3.83 1.69
C TYR A 37 16.48 -3.74 1.79
N LYS A 38 15.82 -4.76 2.37
CA LYS A 38 14.35 -4.83 2.48
C LYS A 38 13.79 -3.65 3.27
N PHE A 39 14.30 -3.45 4.49
CA PHE A 39 13.85 -2.37 5.35
C PHE A 39 14.32 -1.00 4.87
N GLY A 40 15.58 -0.92 4.44
CA GLY A 40 16.15 0.32 3.95
C GLY A 40 15.36 0.88 2.78
N ALA A 41 14.95 0.02 1.84
CA ALA A 41 14.16 0.43 0.69
C ALA A 41 12.78 0.94 1.07
N ILE A 42 12.07 0.25 1.98
CA ILE A 42 10.75 0.68 2.46
C ILE A 42 10.83 2.06 3.12
N PHE A 43 11.78 2.28 4.03
CA PHE A 43 11.90 3.59 4.70
C PHE A 43 12.42 4.69 3.78
N LEU A 44 13.25 4.33 2.79
CA LEU A 44 13.69 5.29 1.77
C LEU A 44 12.53 5.72 0.88
N SER A 45 11.69 4.80 0.40
CA SER A 45 10.58 5.15 -0.51
C SER A 45 9.37 5.74 0.21
N ALA A 46 9.14 5.35 1.47
CA ALA A 46 8.03 5.83 2.29
C ALA A 46 7.92 7.37 2.31
N PRO A 47 6.69 7.94 2.24
CA PRO A 47 6.44 9.37 2.35
C PRO A 47 7.07 10.02 3.58
N SER A 48 7.39 11.30 3.47
CA SER A 48 8.08 12.09 4.51
C SER A 48 7.43 12.02 5.90
N SER A 49 6.13 11.77 5.99
CA SER A 49 5.45 11.58 7.28
C SER A 49 5.97 10.40 8.10
N TYR A 50 6.62 9.41 7.48
CA TYR A 50 7.21 8.26 8.16
C TYR A 50 8.46 7.64 7.48
N GLY A 51 9.00 8.28 6.44
CA GLY A 51 10.16 7.85 5.66
C GLY A 51 10.89 9.01 4.97
N ALA A 52 11.76 8.72 4.00
CA ALA A 52 12.62 9.73 3.37
C ALA A 52 12.06 10.32 2.06
N ALA A 53 11.00 9.75 1.48
CA ALA A 53 10.44 10.12 0.17
C ALA A 53 11.48 10.13 -0.96
N GLU A 54 12.40 9.16 -0.94
CA GLU A 54 13.51 8.98 -1.88
C GLU A 54 13.40 7.64 -2.65
N PRO A 55 12.32 7.39 -3.42
CA PRO A 55 12.09 6.10 -4.09
C PRO A 55 13.22 5.71 -5.06
N GLN A 56 13.90 6.68 -5.67
CA GLN A 56 15.05 6.41 -6.55
C GLN A 56 16.25 5.84 -5.78
N LYS A 57 16.50 6.30 -4.54
CA LYS A 57 17.56 5.74 -3.70
C LYS A 57 17.18 4.34 -3.21
N ALA A 58 15.91 4.11 -2.91
CA ALA A 58 15.40 2.78 -2.58
C ALA A 58 15.61 1.78 -3.72
N ILE A 59 15.30 2.18 -4.96
CA ILE A 59 15.55 1.39 -6.17
C ILE A 59 17.05 1.09 -6.34
N ALA A 60 17.92 2.08 -6.18
CA ALA A 60 19.35 1.89 -6.28
C ALA A 60 19.87 0.91 -5.22
N LEU A 61 19.36 1.00 -3.99
CA LEU A 61 19.67 0.09 -2.89
C LEU A 61 19.24 -1.35 -3.22
N LEU A 62 17.99 -1.55 -3.66
CA LEU A 62 17.47 -2.88 -4.02
C LEU A 62 18.22 -3.50 -5.19
N ARG A 63 18.56 -2.72 -6.23
CA ARG A 63 19.37 -3.21 -7.35
C ARG A 63 20.74 -3.72 -6.90
N ARG A 64 21.39 -3.04 -5.95
CA ARG A 64 22.63 -3.53 -5.32
C ARG A 64 22.38 -4.80 -4.51
N GLY A 65 21.27 -4.87 -3.79
CA GLY A 65 20.86 -6.06 -3.04
C GLY A 65 20.68 -7.28 -3.94
N ILE A 66 19.96 -7.13 -5.06
CA ILE A 66 19.76 -8.17 -6.07
C ILE A 66 21.09 -8.67 -6.64
N GLN A 67 22.02 -7.76 -6.96
CA GLN A 67 23.34 -8.13 -7.47
C GLN A 67 24.16 -8.90 -6.44
N ALA A 68 24.10 -8.48 -5.18
CA ALA A 68 24.83 -9.14 -4.09
C ALA A 68 24.18 -10.47 -3.68
N ASN A 69 22.86 -10.60 -3.81
CA ASN A 69 22.07 -11.72 -3.31
C ASN A 69 21.17 -12.30 -4.42
N PRO A 70 21.74 -12.92 -5.47
CA PRO A 70 20.98 -13.36 -6.64
C PRO A 70 19.91 -14.43 -6.32
N GLU A 71 20.09 -15.17 -5.23
CA GLU A 71 19.15 -16.22 -4.79
C GLU A 71 17.92 -15.67 -4.03
N GLU A 72 17.97 -14.41 -3.58
CA GLU A 72 16.83 -13.80 -2.88
C GLU A 72 15.90 -13.09 -3.88
N TRP A 73 15.01 -13.89 -4.48
CA TRP A 73 14.03 -13.38 -5.43
C TRP A 73 13.07 -12.34 -4.83
N ARG A 74 12.86 -12.29 -3.51
CA ARG A 74 11.95 -11.31 -2.88
C ARG A 74 12.43 -9.88 -3.04
N LEU A 75 13.72 -9.63 -3.25
CA LEU A 75 14.21 -8.29 -3.56
C LEU A 75 13.66 -7.76 -4.89
N TRP A 76 13.29 -8.64 -5.83
CA TRP A 76 12.58 -8.27 -7.05
C TRP A 76 11.12 -7.88 -6.78
N HIS A 77 10.45 -8.54 -5.83
CA HIS A 77 9.12 -8.12 -5.39
C HIS A 77 9.19 -6.72 -4.77
N ASP A 78 10.12 -6.48 -3.85
CA ASP A 78 10.29 -5.16 -3.22
C ASP A 78 10.59 -4.08 -4.28
N LEU A 79 11.42 -4.41 -5.29
CA LEU A 79 11.75 -3.49 -6.37
C LEU A 79 10.53 -3.20 -7.26
N GLY A 80 9.81 -4.24 -7.67
CA GLY A 80 8.60 -4.12 -8.46
C GLY A 80 7.50 -3.36 -7.71
N PHE A 81 7.43 -3.54 -6.39
CA PHE A 81 6.50 -2.82 -5.53
C PHE A 81 6.76 -1.31 -5.51
N ILE A 82 8.01 -0.87 -5.40
CA ILE A 82 8.35 0.57 -5.44
C ILE A 82 8.02 1.17 -6.81
N TYR A 83 8.32 0.47 -7.91
CA TYR A 83 7.92 0.93 -9.25
C TYR A 83 6.39 1.05 -9.37
N TYR A 84 5.66 0.04 -8.91
CA TYR A 84 4.20 -0.02 -8.99
C TYR A 84 3.53 1.04 -8.12
N TRP A 85 3.97 1.16 -6.87
CA TRP A 85 3.28 1.91 -5.84
C TRP A 85 3.74 3.37 -5.77
N ASP A 86 5.05 3.60 -5.71
CA ASP A 86 5.63 4.94 -5.48
C ASP A 86 5.79 5.71 -6.78
N LEU A 87 6.29 5.05 -7.84
CA LEU A 87 6.56 5.70 -9.12
C LEU A 87 5.41 5.60 -10.13
N LYS A 88 4.45 4.70 -9.90
CA LYS A 88 3.41 4.33 -10.87
C LYS A 88 3.97 3.94 -12.26
N ASP A 89 5.21 3.45 -12.28
CA ASP A 89 5.88 2.93 -13.47
C ASP A 89 5.53 1.45 -13.61
N TYR A 90 4.33 1.19 -14.13
CA TYR A 90 3.81 -0.18 -14.27
C TYR A 90 4.64 -1.02 -15.24
N ARG A 91 5.30 -0.39 -16.22
CA ARG A 91 6.21 -1.11 -17.11
C ARG A 91 7.41 -1.63 -16.32
N ALA A 92 8.14 -0.77 -15.62
CA ALA A 92 9.28 -1.19 -14.81
C ALA A 92 8.88 -2.16 -13.69
N ALA A 93 7.69 -1.98 -13.11
CA ALA A 93 7.14 -2.92 -12.14
C ALA A 93 6.95 -4.31 -12.76
N SER A 94 6.24 -4.41 -13.90
CA SER A 94 6.01 -5.68 -14.59
C SER A 94 7.31 -6.39 -14.96
N GLU A 95 8.33 -5.62 -15.40
CA GLU A 95 9.66 -6.13 -15.73
C GLU A 95 10.36 -6.69 -14.48
N ALA A 96 10.31 -5.98 -13.34
CA ALA A 96 10.89 -6.47 -12.10
C ALA A 96 10.22 -7.78 -11.60
N TYR A 97 8.89 -7.86 -11.64
CA TYR A 97 8.16 -9.08 -11.28
C TYR A 97 8.50 -10.26 -12.21
N ARG A 98 8.65 -10.00 -13.51
CA ARG A 98 9.03 -10.99 -14.52
C ARG A 98 10.48 -11.45 -14.41
N GLU A 99 11.40 -10.59 -14.01
CA GLU A 99 12.79 -11.00 -13.76
C GLU A 99 12.87 -11.83 -12.48
N GLY A 100 12.19 -11.40 -11.42
CA GLY A 100 12.12 -12.16 -10.17
C GLY A 100 11.47 -13.54 -10.31
N SER A 101 10.46 -13.67 -11.18
CA SER A 101 9.76 -14.95 -11.42
C SER A 101 10.63 -16.01 -12.11
N ARG A 102 11.75 -15.63 -12.72
CA ARG A 102 12.69 -16.58 -13.36
C ARG A 102 13.50 -17.38 -12.36
N HIS A 103 13.57 -16.92 -11.11
CA HIS A 103 14.26 -17.66 -10.06
C HIS A 103 13.50 -18.97 -9.76
N PRO A 104 14.18 -20.14 -9.65
CA PRO A 104 13.50 -21.43 -9.46
C PRO A 104 12.56 -21.49 -8.25
N ASP A 105 12.97 -20.85 -7.14
CA ASP A 105 12.19 -20.80 -5.90
C ASP A 105 11.23 -19.61 -5.80
N ALA A 106 11.05 -18.84 -6.89
CA ALA A 106 10.13 -17.71 -6.89
C ALA A 106 8.69 -18.18 -6.70
N ALA A 107 7.91 -17.39 -5.95
CA ALA A 107 6.50 -17.68 -5.81
C ALA A 107 5.80 -17.58 -7.19
N PRO A 108 4.94 -18.55 -7.58
CA PRO A 108 4.32 -18.56 -8.91
C PRO A 108 3.52 -17.30 -9.24
N TRP A 109 3.00 -16.62 -8.21
CA TRP A 109 2.26 -15.38 -8.38
C TRP A 109 3.11 -14.25 -8.96
N MET A 110 4.43 -14.28 -8.86
CA MET A 110 5.33 -13.26 -9.44
C MET A 110 5.11 -13.13 -10.96
N GLN A 111 5.02 -14.26 -11.66
CA GLN A 111 4.78 -14.27 -13.10
C GLN A 111 3.38 -13.78 -13.45
N VAL A 112 2.38 -14.14 -12.62
CA VAL A 112 1.00 -13.66 -12.79
C VAL A 112 0.94 -12.15 -12.61
N MET A 113 1.61 -11.62 -11.57
CA MET A 113 1.66 -10.18 -11.32
C MET A 113 2.37 -9.42 -12.44
N ALA A 114 3.43 -9.97 -13.03
CA ALA A 114 4.05 -9.36 -14.21
C ALA A 114 3.03 -9.14 -15.34
N ALA A 115 2.24 -10.16 -15.68
CA ALA A 115 1.23 -10.05 -16.73
C ALA A 115 0.07 -9.11 -16.34
N VAL A 116 -0.44 -9.23 -15.11
CA VAL A 116 -1.58 -8.41 -14.64
C VAL A 116 -1.20 -6.93 -14.55
N ILE A 117 0.01 -6.60 -14.07
CA ILE A 117 0.49 -5.22 -14.00
C ILE A 117 0.69 -4.65 -15.41
N GLU A 118 1.21 -5.45 -16.34
CA GLU A 118 1.40 -5.04 -17.74
C GLU A 118 0.06 -4.76 -18.44
N GLU A 119 -0.97 -5.59 -18.20
CA GLU A 119 -2.29 -5.44 -18.81
C GLU A 119 -3.13 -4.32 -18.17
N LYS A 120 -3.20 -4.32 -16.83
CA LYS A 120 -4.18 -3.50 -16.08
C LYS A 120 -3.55 -2.31 -15.36
N GLY A 121 -2.23 -2.25 -15.26
CA GLY A 121 -1.53 -1.24 -14.46
C GLY A 121 -1.96 -1.22 -13.00
N GLY A 122 -2.06 -0.02 -12.43
CA GLY A 122 -2.44 0.21 -11.04
C GLY A 122 -3.95 0.06 -10.81
N ASN A 123 -4.41 -1.17 -10.59
CA ASN A 123 -5.80 -1.45 -10.22
C ASN A 123 -5.92 -1.90 -8.74
N ARG A 124 -7.14 -1.84 -8.20
CA ARG A 124 -7.39 -2.07 -6.77
C ARG A 124 -7.13 -3.52 -6.35
N GLU A 125 -7.45 -4.48 -7.21
CA GLU A 125 -7.24 -5.91 -6.95
C GLU A 125 -5.76 -6.26 -6.89
N THR A 126 -4.97 -5.80 -7.86
CA THR A 126 -3.51 -5.95 -7.86
C THR A 126 -2.89 -5.28 -6.64
N SER A 127 -3.33 -4.07 -6.29
CA SER A 127 -2.84 -3.39 -5.09
C SER A 127 -3.15 -4.18 -3.82
N ARG A 128 -4.35 -4.75 -3.71
CA ARG A 128 -4.76 -5.60 -2.59
C ARG A 128 -3.89 -6.85 -2.49
N PHE A 129 -3.64 -7.51 -3.62
CA PHE A 129 -2.77 -8.68 -3.67
C PHE A 129 -1.36 -8.34 -3.18
N LEU A 130 -0.73 -7.31 -3.75
CA LEU A 130 0.64 -6.93 -3.40
C LEU A 130 0.78 -6.51 -1.92
N TRP A 131 -0.16 -5.73 -1.39
CA TRP A 131 -0.17 -5.38 0.03
C TRP A 131 -0.41 -6.58 0.95
N THR A 132 -1.19 -7.57 0.50
CA THR A 132 -1.37 -8.83 1.24
C THR A 132 -0.07 -9.61 1.32
N GLU A 133 0.71 -9.67 0.22
CA GLU A 133 2.02 -10.34 0.23
C GLU A 133 3.03 -9.63 1.15
N ILE A 134 3.05 -8.29 1.15
CA ILE A 134 3.87 -7.53 2.11
C ILE A 134 3.44 -7.83 3.54
N HIS A 135 2.13 -7.78 3.84
CA HIS A 135 1.61 -8.06 5.17
C HIS A 135 2.01 -9.46 5.68
N ASN A 136 1.87 -10.48 4.83
CA ASN A 136 2.12 -11.87 5.20
C ASN A 136 3.60 -12.21 5.33
N SER A 137 4.46 -11.54 4.55
CA SER A 137 5.90 -11.76 4.56
C SER A 137 6.66 -10.88 5.55
N ALA A 138 6.04 -9.81 6.05
CA ALA A 138 6.67 -8.86 6.97
C ALA A 138 6.97 -9.52 8.32
N GLU A 139 8.24 -9.49 8.73
CA GLU A 139 8.67 -9.88 10.08
C GLU A 139 8.49 -8.74 11.10
N ASP A 140 8.71 -7.49 10.65
CA ASP A 140 8.60 -6.30 11.49
C ASP A 140 7.17 -5.76 11.54
N GLU A 141 6.75 -5.45 12.77
CA GLU A 141 5.39 -5.00 13.06
C GLU A 141 5.04 -3.67 12.41
N THR A 142 6.01 -2.78 12.18
CA THR A 142 5.78 -1.49 11.51
C THR A 142 5.42 -1.70 10.05
N ILE A 143 6.12 -2.61 9.34
CA ILE A 143 5.82 -2.94 7.95
C ILE A 143 4.47 -3.63 7.85
N ARG A 144 4.22 -4.61 8.73
CA ARG A 144 2.94 -5.33 8.78
C ARG A 144 1.78 -4.37 9.02
N LYS A 145 1.90 -3.47 10.00
CA LYS A 145 0.90 -2.43 10.27
C LYS A 145 0.70 -1.50 9.09
N ASN A 146 1.77 -1.11 8.38
CA ASN A 146 1.64 -0.27 7.19
C ASN A 146 0.80 -0.96 6.10
N ALA A 147 1.12 -2.22 5.81
CA ALA A 147 0.35 -3.01 4.87
C ALA A 147 -1.12 -3.19 5.31
N SER A 148 -1.38 -3.43 6.60
CA SER A 148 -2.75 -3.49 7.14
C SER A 148 -3.53 -2.22 6.90
N MET A 149 -2.95 -1.04 7.15
CA MET A 149 -3.61 0.25 6.90
C MET A 149 -4.00 0.40 5.43
N HIS A 150 -3.14 -0.02 4.49
CA HIS A 150 -3.47 0.00 3.07
C HIS A 150 -4.59 -0.98 2.70
N LEU A 151 -4.59 -2.17 3.28
CA LEU A 151 -5.66 -3.15 3.08
C LEU A 151 -7.01 -2.64 3.64
N GLU A 152 -6.99 -1.96 4.78
CA GLU A 152 -8.16 -1.27 5.36
C GLU A 152 -8.67 -0.19 4.40
N THR A 153 -7.81 0.70 3.89
CA THR A 153 -8.20 1.70 2.88
C THR A 153 -8.85 1.06 1.66
N LEU A 154 -8.21 0.05 1.07
CA LEU A 154 -8.74 -0.63 -0.10
C LEU A 154 -10.09 -1.29 0.17
N ARG A 155 -10.29 -1.85 1.38
CA ARG A 155 -11.58 -2.41 1.79
C ARG A 155 -12.64 -1.31 1.95
N ALA A 156 -12.28 -0.20 2.60
CA ALA A 156 -13.22 0.90 2.80
C ALA A 156 -13.69 1.51 1.48
N LEU A 157 -12.82 1.59 0.47
CA LEU A 157 -13.18 2.05 -0.87
C LEU A 157 -14.18 1.10 -1.56
N ASP A 158 -14.00 -0.22 -1.44
CA ASP A 158 -14.95 -1.21 -1.99
C ASP A 158 -16.32 -1.12 -1.29
N ASP A 159 -16.29 -1.00 0.05
CA ASP A 159 -17.51 -0.87 0.85
C ASP A 159 -18.26 0.43 0.46
N ILE A 160 -17.57 1.56 0.31
CA ILE A 160 -18.16 2.84 -0.13
C ILE A 160 -18.80 2.70 -1.51
N GLU A 161 -18.09 2.14 -2.48
CA GLU A 161 -18.57 1.96 -3.85
C GLU A 161 -19.85 1.10 -3.90
N GLU A 162 -19.88 -0.01 -3.16
CA GLU A 162 -21.07 -0.86 -3.08
C GLU A 162 -22.24 -0.17 -2.38
N LEU A 163 -21.99 0.57 -1.31
CA LEU A 163 -23.02 1.31 -0.58
C LEU A 163 -23.61 2.45 -1.41
N GLU A 164 -22.80 3.20 -2.15
CA GLU A 164 -23.26 4.22 -3.07
C GLU A 164 -24.07 3.62 -4.22
N ARG A 165 -23.67 2.46 -4.74
CA ARG A 165 -24.45 1.71 -5.74
C ARG A 165 -25.80 1.26 -5.19
N LEU A 166 -25.86 0.81 -3.93
CA LEU A 166 -27.13 0.48 -3.26
C LEU A 166 -28.01 1.72 -3.05
N ALA A 167 -27.42 2.86 -2.67
CA ALA A 167 -28.15 4.13 -2.57
C ALA A 167 -28.69 4.57 -3.96
N GLY A 168 -27.94 4.34 -5.03
CA GLY A 168 -28.40 4.57 -6.41
C GLY A 168 -29.62 3.72 -6.76
N ARG A 169 -29.60 2.43 -6.43
CA ARG A 169 -30.76 1.53 -6.60
C ARG A 169 -31.97 1.94 -5.77
N PHE A 170 -31.75 2.48 -4.56
CA PHE A 170 -32.83 3.07 -3.77
C PHE A 170 -33.46 4.25 -4.51
N ARG A 171 -32.63 5.17 -5.03
CA ARG A 171 -33.08 6.35 -5.77
C ARG A 171 -33.89 6.01 -7.00
N GLU A 172 -33.48 5.01 -7.76
CA GLU A 172 -34.21 4.53 -8.95
C GLU A 172 -35.63 4.05 -8.62
N ARG A 173 -35.83 3.47 -7.43
CA ARG A 173 -37.14 2.94 -7.00
C ARG A 173 -38.02 3.99 -6.31
N ALA A 174 -37.41 4.84 -5.47
CA ALA A 174 -38.13 5.79 -4.63
C ALA A 174 -38.21 7.20 -5.22
N GLY A 175 -37.47 7.50 -6.29
CA GLY A 175 -37.37 8.83 -6.89
C GLY A 175 -36.55 9.84 -6.08
N ARG A 176 -35.95 9.43 -4.96
CA ARG A 176 -35.13 10.27 -4.08
C ARG A 176 -34.02 9.45 -3.43
N TRP A 177 -32.97 10.12 -2.95
CA TRP A 177 -31.94 9.47 -2.14
C TRP A 177 -32.50 8.94 -0.80
N PRO A 178 -31.91 7.87 -0.25
CA PRO A 178 -32.21 7.46 1.10
C PRO A 178 -31.80 8.55 2.09
N GLN A 179 -32.58 8.73 3.16
CA GLN A 179 -32.31 9.70 4.22
C GLN A 179 -31.40 9.11 5.31
N SER A 180 -31.27 7.78 5.36
CA SER A 180 -30.43 7.07 6.32
C SER A 180 -30.09 5.66 5.84
N LEU A 181 -29.06 5.05 6.44
CA LEU A 181 -28.75 3.63 6.22
C LEU A 181 -29.87 2.72 6.76
N GLN A 182 -30.59 3.14 7.81
CA GLN A 182 -31.74 2.43 8.35
C GLN A 182 -32.87 2.32 7.33
N GLU A 183 -33.08 3.36 6.52
CA GLU A 183 -34.05 3.32 5.43
C GLU A 183 -33.66 2.30 4.35
N MET A 184 -32.37 2.21 4.03
CA MET A 184 -31.86 1.19 3.10
C MET A 184 -32.03 -0.23 3.66
N ILE A 185 -31.89 -0.43 4.98
CA ILE A 185 -32.20 -1.70 5.66
C ILE A 185 -33.70 -2.02 5.54
N ALA A 186 -34.57 -1.06 5.85
CA ALA A 186 -36.03 -1.24 5.75
C ALA A 186 -36.48 -1.56 4.31
N ALA A 187 -35.76 -1.05 3.31
CA ALA A 187 -35.95 -1.37 1.90
C ALA A 187 -35.34 -2.72 1.46
N GLY A 188 -34.73 -3.48 2.37
CA GLY A 188 -34.09 -4.77 2.11
C GLY A 188 -32.81 -4.69 1.28
N LEU A 189 -32.21 -3.50 1.15
CA LEU A 189 -30.96 -3.29 0.42
C LEU A 189 -29.72 -3.59 1.27
N LEU A 190 -29.86 -3.52 2.59
CA LEU A 190 -28.81 -3.80 3.57
C LEU A 190 -29.31 -4.80 4.62
N GLN A 191 -28.43 -5.69 5.08
CA GLN A 191 -28.74 -6.65 6.15
C GLN A 191 -28.52 -6.09 7.56
N GLY A 192 -27.82 -4.96 7.68
CA GLY A 192 -27.48 -4.30 8.93
C GLY A 192 -26.78 -2.98 8.64
N ILE A 193 -26.40 -2.25 9.69
CA ILE A 193 -25.63 -1.01 9.53
C ILE A 193 -24.18 -1.40 9.17
N PRO A 194 -23.72 -1.10 7.94
CA PRO A 194 -22.36 -1.40 7.53
C PRO A 194 -21.37 -0.54 8.34
N ALA A 195 -20.25 -1.14 8.69
CA ALA A 195 -19.16 -0.47 9.39
C ALA A 195 -17.87 -0.65 8.61
N ASP A 196 -17.00 0.34 8.71
CA ASP A 196 -15.68 0.36 8.10
C ASP A 196 -14.76 -0.70 8.73
N PRO A 197 -13.53 -0.88 8.19
CA PRO A 197 -12.58 -1.85 8.73
C PRO A 197 -12.26 -1.67 10.22
N GLN A 198 -12.33 -0.43 10.71
CA GLN A 198 -12.09 -0.04 12.10
C GLN A 198 -13.38 -0.07 12.97
N LYS A 199 -14.47 -0.63 12.43
CA LYS A 199 -15.77 -0.84 13.08
C LYS A 199 -16.58 0.42 13.34
N TYR A 200 -16.22 1.54 12.73
CA TYR A 200 -17.08 2.73 12.75
C TYR A 200 -18.17 2.63 11.67
N PRO A 201 -19.43 2.98 11.97
CA PRO A 201 -20.49 2.96 10.97
C PRO A 201 -20.22 3.98 9.87
N TYR A 202 -20.45 3.59 8.62
CA TYR A 202 -20.42 4.53 7.50
C TYR A 202 -21.50 5.62 7.65
N GLN A 203 -21.26 6.78 7.04
CA GLN A 203 -22.19 7.90 7.05
C GLN A 203 -22.76 8.14 5.66
N LEU A 204 -24.09 8.17 5.56
CA LEU A 204 -24.79 8.51 4.32
C LEU A 204 -25.03 10.03 4.27
N GLN A 205 -24.63 10.64 3.16
CA GLN A 205 -24.89 12.05 2.85
C GLN A 205 -26.21 12.21 2.09
N SER A 206 -26.77 13.42 2.10
CA SER A 206 -28.07 13.72 1.47
C SER A 206 -28.10 13.55 -0.05
N ASP A 207 -26.94 13.52 -0.68
CA ASP A 207 -26.75 13.30 -2.11
C ASP A 207 -26.43 11.84 -2.48
N GLY A 208 -26.54 10.92 -1.51
CA GLY A 208 -26.29 9.49 -1.71
C GLY A 208 -24.83 9.06 -1.55
N ARG A 209 -23.89 10.00 -1.32
CA ARG A 209 -22.48 9.68 -1.07
C ARG A 209 -22.28 9.02 0.29
N ILE A 210 -21.26 8.17 0.37
CA ILE A 210 -20.89 7.49 1.60
C ILE A 210 -19.53 8.02 2.09
N THR A 211 -19.48 8.41 3.36
CA THR A 211 -18.26 8.90 4.00
C THR A 211 -17.89 8.04 5.20
N LEU A 212 -16.61 8.06 5.56
CA LEU A 212 -16.15 7.48 6.81
C LEU A 212 -16.68 8.29 8.01
N HIS A 213 -16.75 7.63 9.16
CA HIS A 213 -17.02 8.31 10.42
C HIS A 213 -15.84 9.24 10.79
N PRO A 214 -16.06 10.40 11.43
CA PRO A 214 -14.99 11.34 11.80
C PRO A 214 -13.89 10.77 12.71
N ASN A 215 -14.19 9.70 13.44
CA ASN A 215 -13.23 9.00 14.31
C ASN A 215 -12.48 7.85 13.61
N SER A 216 -12.83 7.55 12.36
CA SER A 216 -12.10 6.56 11.57
C SER A 216 -10.74 7.13 11.18
N GLU A 217 -9.67 6.37 11.40
CA GLU A 217 -8.33 6.76 10.98
C GLU A 217 -8.01 6.28 9.55
N VAL A 218 -8.95 5.59 8.88
CA VAL A 218 -8.78 5.13 7.50
C VAL A 218 -8.65 6.32 6.57
N LYS A 219 -7.60 6.33 5.75
CA LYS A 219 -7.34 7.39 4.76
C LYS A 219 -7.79 6.92 3.39
N LEU A 220 -8.73 7.64 2.77
CA LEU A 220 -9.26 7.31 1.44
C LEU A 220 -8.41 7.86 0.30
N ASP A 221 -7.58 8.87 0.57
CA ASP A 221 -6.60 9.42 -0.34
C ASP A 221 -5.23 8.77 -0.10
N TYR A 222 -4.81 7.88 -0.99
CA TYR A 222 -3.44 7.36 -0.92
C TYR A 222 -2.86 6.99 -2.30
N GLY A 223 -2.45 8.02 -3.03
CA GLY A 223 -1.25 7.99 -3.85
C GLY A 223 -0.21 8.91 -3.21
N PRO A 224 1.07 8.94 -3.67
CA PRO A 224 1.96 10.04 -3.28
C PRO A 224 1.21 11.35 -3.55
N SER A 225 1.12 12.21 -2.54
CA SER A 225 0.45 13.51 -2.62
C SER A 225 0.89 14.22 -3.90
N PRO A 226 -0.02 14.62 -4.80
CA PRO A 226 0.36 15.49 -5.90
C PRO A 226 0.56 16.88 -5.31
N GLU A 227 1.74 17.16 -4.74
CA GLU A 227 2.32 18.50 -4.68
C GLU A 227 3.72 18.50 -4.03
N ALA A 228 4.72 18.75 -4.87
CA ALA A 228 5.63 19.88 -4.68
C ALA A 228 6.07 20.34 -6.09
N ARG A 229 5.40 21.37 -6.61
CA ARG A 229 6.01 22.25 -7.61
C ARG A 229 7.05 23.12 -6.92
#